data_AF-A0A7Y2BGX5-F1
#
_entry.id   AF-A0A7Y2BGX5-F1
#
_cell.length_a   1.000
_cell.length_b   1.000
_cell.length_c   1.000
_cell.angle_alpha   90.00
_cell.angle_beta   90.00
_cell.angle_gamma   90.00
#
_symmetry.space_group_name_H-M   'P 1'
#
loop_
_entity.id
_entity.type
_entity.pdbx_description
1 polymer ?
#
loop_
_entity_poly.entity_id
_entity_poly.type
_entity_poly.pdbx_seq_one_letter_code
_entity_poly.pdbx_strand_id
1 'polypeptide(L)'
;MEARELGGVERMTLALDRVATLNFTTIARVRGNFTDLQLRRALDALARRHPSLTARLCRQRLRWHLQPNSVHSIGRRTIDCDPDAWVPHAEAETRHEA
;
A
#
# COMPACT_ATOMS: atom_id res chain seq x y z
N MET A 1 -11.47 -5.72 11.39
CA MET A 1 -10.16 -5.69 12.08
C MET A 1 -10.23 -4.59 13.12
N GLU A 2 -9.80 -4.84 14.35
CA GLU A 2 -9.77 -3.81 15.41
C GLU A 2 -8.43 -3.08 15.40
N ALA A 3 -8.40 -1.87 15.99
CA ALA A 3 -7.16 -1.15 16.19
C ALA A 3 -6.28 -1.93 17.17
N ARG A 4 -5.00 -2.10 16.84
CA ARG A 4 -4.04 -2.78 17.71
C ARG A 4 -2.69 -2.11 17.72
N GLU A 5 -1.97 -2.25 18.82
CA GLU A 5 -0.56 -1.85 18.89
C GLU A 5 0.28 -2.69 17.91
N LEU A 6 1.35 -2.08 17.39
CA LEU A 6 2.32 -2.81 16.57
C LEU A 6 3.09 -3.84 17.40
N GLY A 7 3.24 -5.05 16.83
CA GLY A 7 4.06 -6.11 17.39
C GLY A 7 5.56 -5.80 17.33
N GLY A 8 6.39 -6.68 17.88
CA GLY A 8 7.86 -6.50 17.90
C GLY A 8 8.46 -6.33 16.51
N VAL A 9 8.13 -7.22 15.58
CA VAL A 9 8.63 -7.18 14.19
C VAL A 9 8.16 -5.92 13.48
N GLU A 10 6.88 -5.57 13.59
CA GLU A 10 6.33 -4.38 12.93
C GLU A 10 6.95 -3.08 13.44
N ARG A 11 7.22 -2.98 14.74
CA ARG A 11 7.95 -1.83 15.31
C ARG A 11 9.39 -1.76 14.81
N MET A 12 10.06 -2.91 14.69
CA MET A 12 11.41 -2.97 14.13
C MET A 12 11.41 -2.55 12.66
N THR A 13 10.49 -3.05 11.84
CA THR A 13 10.33 -2.64 10.44
C THR A 13 10.07 -1.14 10.33
N LEU A 14 9.16 -0.58 11.14
CA LEU A 14 8.88 0.85 11.15
C LEU A 14 10.09 1.70 11.58
N ALA A 15 10.94 1.19 12.47
CA ALA A 15 12.17 1.86 12.87
C ALA A 15 13.22 1.85 11.76
N LEU A 16 13.37 0.72 11.06
CA LEU A 16 14.29 0.57 9.93
C LEU A 16 13.85 1.39 8.71
N ASP A 17 12.54 1.49 8.47
CA ASP A 17 11.96 2.28 7.37
C ASP A 17 12.35 3.77 7.42
N ARG A 18 12.67 4.29 8.62
CA ARG A 18 13.17 5.67 8.81
C ARG A 18 14.62 5.88 8.37
N VAL A 19 15.39 4.80 8.22
CA VAL A 19 16.81 4.84 7.85
C VAL A 19 16.97 4.44 6.38
N ALA A 20 16.23 3.42 5.94
CA ALA A 20 16.16 2.99 4.57
C ALA A 20 14.74 2.53 4.28
N THR A 21 14.13 3.09 3.25
CA THR A 21 12.73 2.79 2.91
C THR A 21 12.55 1.30 2.64
N LEU A 22 11.59 0.68 3.32
CA LEU A 22 11.28 -0.75 3.23
C LEU A 22 10.00 -1.00 2.41
N ASN A 23 9.74 -0.15 1.42
CA ASN A 23 8.62 -0.32 0.51
C ASN A 23 8.84 -1.55 -0.39
N PHE A 24 7.82 -2.41 -0.46
CA PHE A 24 7.80 -3.55 -1.37
C PHE A 24 6.86 -3.25 -2.54
N THR A 25 7.39 -3.26 -3.76
CA THR A 25 6.61 -3.07 -4.98
C THR A 25 6.57 -4.34 -5.81
N THR A 26 5.37 -4.74 -6.22
CA THR A 26 5.15 -5.84 -7.17
C THR A 26 4.69 -5.25 -8.50
N ILE A 27 5.43 -5.53 -9.57
CA ILE A 27 5.08 -5.14 -10.94
C ILE A 27 4.63 -6.38 -11.70
N ALA A 28 3.46 -6.31 -12.34
CA ALA A 28 2.92 -7.41 -13.11
C ALA A 28 2.32 -6.93 -14.43
N ARG A 29 2.70 -7.59 -15.54
CA ARG A 29 2.05 -7.40 -16.84
C ARG A 29 0.88 -8.37 -16.98
N VAL A 30 -0.32 -7.84 -17.11
CA VAL A 30 -1.54 -8.64 -17.32
C VAL A 30 -2.08 -8.36 -18.71
N ARG A 31 -2.54 -9.40 -19.41
CA ARG A 31 -3.17 -9.30 -20.74
C ARG A 31 -4.65 -9.67 -20.62
N GLY A 32 -5.52 -8.89 -21.26
CA GLY A 32 -6.96 -9.11 -21.26
C GLY A 32 -7.74 -7.82 -21.50
N ASN A 33 -9.05 -7.98 -21.70
CA ASN A 33 -9.98 -6.86 -21.84
C ASN A 33 -10.46 -6.42 -20.46
N PHE A 34 -9.79 -5.43 -19.89
CA PHE A 34 -10.15 -4.87 -18.59
C PHE A 34 -10.78 -3.51 -18.78
N THR A 35 -11.99 -3.34 -18.25
CA THR A 35 -12.58 -2.02 -18.10
C THR A 35 -12.14 -1.41 -16.78
N ASP A 36 -12.12 -0.09 -16.75
CA ASP A 36 -11.82 0.69 -15.57
C ASP A 36 -12.70 0.30 -14.35
N LEU A 37 -13.98 0.04 -14.62
CA LEU A 37 -14.98 -0.38 -13.63
C LEU A 37 -14.68 -1.78 -13.08
N GLN A 38 -14.22 -2.73 -13.92
CA GLN A 38 -13.85 -4.07 -13.47
C GLN A 38 -12.66 -4.03 -12.52
N LEU A 39 -11.61 -3.28 -12.88
CA LEU A 39 -10.44 -3.10 -12.03
C LEU A 39 -10.82 -2.45 -10.69
N ARG A 40 -11.68 -1.43 -10.72
CA ARG A 40 -12.18 -0.79 -9.51
C ARG A 40 -12.91 -1.76 -8.59
N ARG A 41 -13.86 -2.54 -9.13
CA ARG A 41 -14.63 -3.54 -8.36
C ARG A 41 -13.73 -4.62 -7.76
N ALA A 42 -12.68 -5.03 -8.46
CA ALA A 42 -11.71 -6.01 -7.97
C ALA A 42 -10.93 -5.45 -6.76
N LEU A 43 -10.44 -4.22 -6.84
CA LEU A 43 -9.76 -3.55 -5.73
C LEU A 43 -10.67 -3.38 -4.51
N ASP A 44 -11.93 -2.99 -4.71
CA ASP A 44 -12.90 -2.86 -3.62
C ASP A 44 -13.21 -4.21 -2.97
N ALA A 45 -13.26 -5.30 -3.76
CA ALA A 45 -13.43 -6.65 -3.24
C ALA A 45 -12.22 -7.11 -2.40
N LEU A 46 -10.99 -6.82 -2.86
CA LEU A 46 -9.77 -7.08 -2.10
C LEU A 46 -9.76 -6.30 -0.78
N ALA A 47 -10.13 -5.02 -0.79
CA ALA A 47 -10.21 -4.21 0.40
C ALA A 47 -11.21 -4.75 1.45
N ARG A 48 -12.37 -5.24 0.99
CA ARG A 48 -13.37 -5.89 1.85
C ARG A 48 -12.86 -7.21 2.43
N ARG A 49 -12.18 -8.02 1.62
CA ARG A 49 -11.65 -9.33 2.03
C ARG A 49 -10.45 -9.20 2.96
N HIS A 50 -9.61 -8.20 2.76
CA HIS A 50 -8.34 -8.00 3.47
C HIS A 50 -8.26 -6.60 4.08
N PRO A 51 -8.85 -6.37 5.27
CA PRO A 51 -8.86 -5.05 5.92
C PRO A 51 -7.48 -4.46 6.21
N SER A 52 -6.42 -5.27 6.21
CA SER A 52 -5.04 -4.79 6.35
C SER A 52 -4.58 -3.94 5.16
N LEU A 53 -5.13 -4.15 3.96
CA LEU A 53 -4.74 -3.41 2.75
C LEU A 53 -5.18 -1.94 2.77
N THR A 54 -6.15 -1.58 3.60
CA THR A 54 -6.57 -0.19 3.77
C THR A 54 -6.12 0.40 5.09
N ALA A 55 -5.51 -0.41 5.97
CA ALA A 55 -5.13 0.01 7.31
C ALA A 55 -4.11 1.15 7.30
N ARG A 56 -4.09 1.91 8.40
CA ARG A 56 -3.20 3.06 8.58
C ARG A 56 -2.39 2.91 9.85
N LEU A 57 -1.17 3.42 9.82
CA LEU A 57 -0.36 3.59 11.02
C LEU A 57 -0.74 4.91 11.69
N CYS A 58 -1.24 4.83 12.92
CA CYS A 58 -1.62 5.98 13.73
C CYS A 58 -0.75 6.02 14.97
N ARG A 59 -0.18 7.19 15.27
CA ARG A 59 0.56 7.40 16.53
C ARG A 59 -0.42 7.85 17.60
N GLN A 60 -0.50 7.11 18.69
CA GLN A 60 -1.26 7.48 19.89
C GLN A 60 -0.29 7.60 21.06
N ARG A 61 -0.13 8.81 21.59
CA ARG A 61 0.93 9.15 22.56
C ARG A 61 2.32 8.76 22.02
N LEU A 62 2.97 7.78 22.65
CA LEU A 62 4.30 7.29 22.29
C LEU A 62 4.28 5.94 21.54
N ARG A 63 3.11 5.40 21.21
CA ARG A 63 2.96 4.07 20.60
C ARG A 63 2.30 4.14 19.24
N TRP A 64 2.78 3.31 18.32
CA TRP A 64 2.21 3.16 16.99
C TRP A 64 1.17 2.04 16.99
N HIS A 65 0.06 2.30 16.32
CA HIS A 65 -1.06 1.38 16.19
C HIS A 65 -1.39 1.19 14.72
N LEU A 66 -1.71 -0.05 14.35
CA LEU A 66 -2.36 -0.36 13.09
C LEU A 66 -3.87 -0.19 13.29
N GLN A 67 -4.46 0.78 12.58
CA GLN A 67 -5.89 1.05 12.64
C GLN A 67 -6.56 0.65 11.34
N PRO A 68 -7.72 -0.02 11.39
CA PRO A 68 -8.54 -0.20 10.21
C PRO A 68 -8.94 1.16 9.65
N ASN A 69 -8.90 1.32 8.34
CA ASN A 69 -9.47 2.49 7.69
C ASN A 69 -10.93 2.19 7.35
N SER A 70 -11.83 3.07 7.75
CA SER A 70 -13.27 2.98 7.42
C SER A 70 -13.51 3.04 5.92
N VAL A 71 -12.55 3.57 5.16
CA VAL A 71 -12.56 3.57 3.70
C VAL A 71 -12.10 2.20 3.19
N HIS A 72 -13.06 1.38 2.76
CA HIS A 72 -12.83 0.07 2.11
C HIS A 72 -12.43 0.21 0.63
N SER A 73 -11.49 1.09 0.34
CA SER A 73 -11.04 1.37 -1.02
C SER A 73 -9.52 1.47 -1.05
N ILE A 74 -8.90 0.62 -1.86
CA ILE A 74 -7.50 0.76 -2.25
C ILE A 74 -7.40 1.94 -3.23
N GLY A 75 -6.43 2.83 -3.04
CA GLY A 75 -6.17 3.93 -3.97
C GLY A 75 -5.78 3.40 -5.34
N ARG A 76 -6.20 4.08 -6.42
CA ARG A 76 -5.83 3.72 -7.78
C ARG A 76 -5.48 4.97 -8.57
N ARG A 77 -4.40 4.88 -9.34
CA ARG A 77 -4.00 5.87 -10.35
C ARG A 77 -3.76 5.16 -11.67
N THR A 78 -4.14 5.78 -12.77
CA THR A 78 -3.79 5.33 -14.11
C THR A 78 -2.69 6.24 -14.62
N ILE A 79 -1.58 5.66 -15.05
CA ILE A 79 -0.42 6.37 -15.58
C ILE A 79 -0.20 5.83 -16.98
N ASP A 80 -0.24 6.72 -17.97
CA ASP A 80 0.12 6.38 -19.34
C ASP A 80 1.64 6.44 -19.46
N CYS A 81 2.28 5.28 -19.62
CA CYS A 81 3.73 5.18 -19.72
C CYS A 81 4.15 3.92 -20.47
N ASP A 82 5.33 3.98 -21.09
CA ASP A 82 5.95 2.83 -21.74
C ASP A 82 6.29 1.73 -20.72
N PRO A 83 6.14 0.43 -21.06
CA PRO A 83 6.56 -0.67 -20.21
C PRO A 83 7.99 -0.56 -19.64
N ASP A 84 8.93 0.00 -20.41
CA ASP A 84 10.31 0.18 -19.97
C ASP A 84 10.44 1.21 -18.82
N ALA A 85 9.44 2.08 -18.65
CA ALA A 85 9.39 3.08 -17.58
C ALA A 85 8.75 2.56 -16.28
N TRP A 86 8.20 1.34 -16.25
CA TRP A 86 7.46 0.83 -15.08
C TRP A 86 8.32 0.72 -13.82
N VAL A 87 9.53 0.16 -13.94
CA VAL A 87 10.45 0.00 -12.80
C VAL A 87 10.96 1.36 -12.29
N PRO A 88 11.52 2.25 -13.15
CA PRO A 88 11.92 3.58 -12.70
C PRO A 88 10.80 4.37 -12.03
N HIS A 89 9.57 4.27 -12.54
CA HIS A 89 8.42 4.95 -11.96
C HIS A 89 8.06 4.38 -10.58
N ALA A 90 8.02 3.05 -10.44
CA ALA A 90 7.78 2.39 -9.16
C ALA A 90 8.84 2.76 -8.10
N GLU A 91 10.11 2.82 -8.49
CA GLU A 91 11.18 3.26 -7.60
C GLU A 91 11.02 4.72 -7.19
N ALA A 92 10.69 5.61 -8.13
CA ALA A 92 10.50 7.03 -7.83
C ALA A 92 9.36 7.26 -6.83
N GLU A 93 8.24 6.54 -6.93
CA GLU A 93 7.11 6.66 -5.99
C GLU A 93 7.41 6.09 -4.59
N THR A 94 8.38 5.19 -4.48
CA THR A 94 8.68 4.48 -3.23
C THR A 94 9.90 5.00 -2.50
N ARG A 95 10.67 5.91 -3.09
CA ARG A 95 11.75 6.62 -2.40
C ARG A 95 11.14 7.69 -1.49
N HIS A 96 11.60 7.75 -0.24
CA HIS A 96 11.46 8.97 0.54
C HIS A 96 12.47 10.00 0.00
N GLU A 97 11.99 11.17 -0.42
CA GLU A 97 12.87 12.33 -0.49
C GLU A 97 13.39 12.58 0.94
N ALA A 98 14.72 12.59 1.09
CA ALA A 98 15.41 12.78 2.36
C ALA A 98 15.28 14.22 2.86
#